data_AF-A0A523TE23-F1
#
_entry.id   AF-A0A523TE23-F1
#
_cell.length_a   1.000
_cell.length_b   1.000
_cell.length_c   1.000
_cell.angle_alpha   90.00
_cell.angle_beta   90.00
_cell.angle_gamma   90.00
#
_symmetry.space_group_name_H-M   'P 1'
#
loop_
_entity.id
_entity.type
_entity.pdbx_description
1 polymer ?
#
loop_
_entity_poly.entity_id
_entity_poly.type
_entity_poly.pdbx_seq_one_letter_code
_entity_poly.pdbx_strand_id
1 'polypeptide(L)'
;MEHLAIKEITLAHCARGPQRCDICKKLVKEKKICLLEVSSESKGRAMRIMEFTIDGKIGFFEFDVVKIFKDEDEAKKYSQENDIPWI
;
A
#
# COMPACT_ATOMS: atom_id res chain seq x y z
N MET A 1 6.68 14.26 -5.79
CA MET A 1 6.17 13.44 -6.93
C MET A 1 5.38 12.26 -6.40
N GLU A 2 4.31 11.86 -7.10
CA GLU A 2 3.45 10.73 -6.73
C GLU A 2 3.72 9.55 -7.66
N HIS A 3 3.89 8.36 -7.07
CA HIS A 3 4.18 7.12 -7.77
C HIS A 3 3.06 6.12 -7.52
N LEU A 4 2.57 5.46 -8.56
CA LEU A 4 1.65 4.34 -8.41
C LEU A 4 2.44 3.04 -8.34
N ALA A 5 2.04 2.16 -7.42
CA ALA A 5 2.63 0.83 -7.32
C ALA A 5 1.62 -0.19 -6.84
N ILE A 6 1.73 -1.42 -7.33
CA ILE A 6 0.94 -2.56 -6.84
C ILE A 6 1.80 -3.33 -5.84
N LYS A 7 1.26 -3.54 -4.63
CA LYS A 7 1.95 -4.26 -3.56
C LYS A 7 0.96 -5.08 -2.73
N GLU A 8 1.42 -6.23 -2.30
CA GLU A 8 0.71 -7.02 -1.30
C GLU A 8 0.97 -6.44 0.10
N ILE A 9 -0.06 -5.91 0.73
CA ILE A 9 0.03 -5.31 2.06
C ILE A 9 -1.03 -5.85 3.01
N THR A 10 -0.75 -5.71 4.30
CA THR A 10 -1.74 -5.84 5.35
C THR A 10 -2.41 -4.49 5.60
N LEU A 11 -3.74 -4.47 5.63
CA LEU A 11 -4.48 -3.25 5.90
C LEU A 11 -4.50 -2.91 7.40
N ALA A 12 -4.41 -1.62 7.70
CA ALA A 12 -4.56 -1.09 9.04
C ALA A 12 -5.84 -0.27 9.16
N HIS A 13 -6.68 -0.61 10.14
CA HIS A 13 -7.90 0.14 10.45
C HIS A 13 -7.60 1.43 11.23
N CYS A 14 -6.62 1.43 12.13
CA CYS A 14 -6.24 2.60 12.92
C CYS A 14 -4.78 2.56 13.41
N ALA A 15 -4.28 3.70 13.90
CA ALA A 15 -2.92 3.86 14.41
C ALA A 15 -2.62 3.02 15.68
N ARG A 16 -3.63 2.47 16.37
CA ARG A 16 -3.42 1.62 17.56
C ARG A 16 -2.81 0.24 17.22
N GLY A 17 -2.98 -0.21 15.98
CA GLY A 17 -2.45 -1.49 15.51
C GLY A 17 -3.11 -2.75 16.10
N PRO A 18 -2.69 -3.96 15.66
CA PRO A 18 -3.33 -5.23 16.02
C PRO A 18 -3.14 -5.64 17.50
N GLN A 19 -2.17 -5.06 18.20
CA GLN A 19 -1.96 -5.30 19.64
C GLN A 19 -3.07 -4.69 20.51
N ARG A 20 -3.77 -3.66 20.00
CA ARG A 20 -4.75 -2.87 20.78
C ARG A 20 -6.09 -2.66 20.07
N CYS A 21 -6.27 -3.20 18.86
CA CYS A 21 -7.49 -3.05 18.07
C CYS A 21 -7.91 -4.39 17.46
N ASP A 22 -9.11 -4.88 17.81
CA ASP A 22 -9.62 -6.17 17.32
C ASP A 22 -9.83 -6.21 15.81
N ILE A 23 -10.20 -5.07 15.20
CA ILE A 23 -10.34 -4.96 13.74
C ILE A 23 -8.98 -5.12 13.08
N CYS A 24 -7.96 -4.39 13.56
CA CYS A 24 -6.58 -4.56 13.07
C CYS A 24 -6.06 -5.99 13.30
N LYS A 25 -6.42 -6.64 14.41
CA LYS A 25 -6.03 -8.03 14.71
C LYS A 25 -6.65 -9.06 13.75
N LYS A 26 -7.82 -8.77 13.18
CA LYS A 26 -8.41 -9.56 12.09
C LYS A 26 -7.71 -9.26 10.77
N LEU A 27 -7.55 -7.98 10.44
CA LEU A 27 -6.93 -7.54 9.19
C LEU A 27 -5.48 -8.01 9.05
N VAL A 28 -4.72 -8.15 10.14
CA VAL A 28 -3.32 -8.62 10.09
C VAL A 28 -3.16 -10.05 9.59
N LYS A 29 -4.23 -10.84 9.61
CA LYS A 29 -4.23 -12.23 9.14
C LYS A 29 -4.42 -12.34 7.63
N GLU A 30 -4.87 -11.26 6.99
CA GLU A 30 -5.15 -11.22 5.57
C GLU A 30 -4.19 -10.25 4.90
N LYS A 31 -3.62 -10.71 3.80
CA LYS A 31 -2.91 -9.84 2.88
C LYS A 31 -3.82 -9.50 1.70
N LYS A 32 -3.73 -8.27 1.22
CA LYS A 32 -4.51 -7.76 0.10
C LYS A 32 -3.54 -7.20 -0.93
N ILE A 33 -3.79 -7.51 -2.20
CA ILE A 33 -3.08 -6.90 -3.31
C ILE A 33 -3.74 -5.53 -3.53
N CYS A 34 -2.96 -4.47 -3.40
CA CYS A 34 -3.47 -3.10 -3.44
C CYS A 34 -2.71 -2.25 -4.44
N LEU A 35 -3.41 -1.34 -5.10
CA LEU A 35 -2.81 -0.20 -5.77
C LEU A 35 -2.57 0.90 -4.74
N LEU A 36 -1.32 1.32 -4.63
CA LEU A 36 -0.86 2.31 -3.68
C LEU A 36 -0.42 3.57 -4.44
N GLU A 37 -0.86 4.72 -3.98
CA GLU A 37 -0.30 6.02 -4.34
C GLU A 37 0.76 6.37 -3.31
N VAL A 38 2.03 6.37 -3.71
CA VAL A 38 3.19 6.60 -2.86
C VAL A 38 3.73 8.00 -3.12
N SER A 39 3.88 8.78 -2.06
CA SER A 39 4.33 10.17 -2.14
C SER A 39 5.74 10.32 -1.57
N SER A 40 6.62 10.97 -2.35
CA SER A 40 7.98 11.32 -1.92
C SER A 40 8.06 12.55 -1.02
N GLU A 41 6.97 13.32 -0.94
CA GLU A 41 6.85 14.52 -0.12
C GLU A 41 5.78 14.28 0.95
N SER A 42 6.01 14.79 2.16
CA SER A 42 5.02 14.68 3.22
C SER A 42 3.82 15.55 2.89
N LYS A 43 2.61 14.96 2.93
CA LYS A 43 1.35 15.68 2.70
C LYS A 43 0.92 16.53 3.91
N GLY A 44 1.73 16.61 4.97
CA GLY A 44 1.47 17.45 6.16
C GLY A 44 0.29 17.00 7.02
N ARG A 45 -0.28 15.83 6.73
CA ARG A 45 -1.33 15.16 7.52
C ARG A 45 -0.83 13.80 7.97
N ALA A 46 -1.44 13.22 9.01
CA ALA A 46 -1.08 11.88 9.47
C ALA A 46 -1.43 10.84 8.38
N MET A 47 -0.43 10.41 7.63
CA MET A 47 -0.53 9.42 6.55
C MET A 47 0.00 8.06 6.99
N ARG A 48 -0.41 7.01 6.27
CA ARG A 48 0.21 5.69 6.44
C ARG A 48 1.61 5.74 5.84
N ILE A 49 2.59 5.19 6.55
CA ILE A 49 3.97 5.08 6.07
C ILE A 49 4.37 3.62 5.97
N MET A 50 5.12 3.27 4.93
CA MET A 50 5.71 1.95 4.73
C MET A 50 7.07 2.11 4.05
N GLU A 51 7.93 1.12 4.22
CA GLU A 51 9.19 1.03 3.48
C GLU A 51 8.90 0.65 2.02
N PHE A 52 9.42 1.44 1.08
CA PHE A 52 9.40 1.15 -0.35
C PHE A 52 10.79 1.29 -0.95
N THR A 53 11.01 0.58 -2.07
CA THR A 53 12.15 0.78 -2.95
C THR A 53 11.67 1.51 -4.20
N ILE A 54 11.99 2.79 -4.34
CA ILE A 54 11.64 3.62 -5.50
C ILE A 54 12.95 4.14 -6.10
N ASP A 55 13.13 3.97 -7.41
CA ASP A 55 14.34 4.38 -8.14
C ASP A 55 15.66 3.86 -7.51
N GLY A 56 15.63 2.63 -6.99
CA GLY A 56 16.78 2.01 -6.33
C GLY A 56 17.10 2.55 -4.93
N LYS A 57 16.26 3.42 -4.37
CA LYS A 57 16.41 3.95 -3.00
C LYS A 57 15.37 3.33 -2.08
N ILE A 58 15.84 2.77 -0.97
CA ILE A 58 14.99 2.29 0.13
C ILE A 58 14.68 3.46 1.05
N GLY A 59 13.42 3.66 1.39
CA GLY A 59 12.99 4.71 2.31
C GLY A 59 11.58 4.48 2.84
N PHE A 60 11.21 5.24 3.87
CA PHE A 60 9.84 5.29 4.35
C PHE A 60 9.08 6.37 3.60
N PHE A 61 8.00 5.98 2.93
CA PHE A 61 7.18 6.89 2.15
C PHE A 61 5.74 6.88 2.66
N GLU A 62 5.10 8.02 2.54
CA GLU A 62 3.66 8.13 2.75
C GLU A 62 2.93 7.45 1.60
N PHE A 63 1.87 6.73 1.90
CA PHE A 63 1.03 6.12 0.88
C PHE A 63 -0.45 6.14 1.23
N ASP A 64 -1.28 6.13 0.18
CA ASP A 64 -2.71 5.86 0.27
C ASP A 64 -3.09 4.63 -0.54
N VAL A 65 -4.11 3.90 -0.08
CA VAL A 65 -4.68 2.77 -0.81
C VAL A 65 -5.71 3.32 -1.78
N VAL A 66 -5.41 3.24 -3.08
CA VAL A 66 -6.30 3.71 -4.15
C VAL A 66 -7.30 2.63 -4.52
N LYS A 67 -6.84 1.38 -4.62
CA LYS A 67 -7.66 0.23 -5.03
C LYS A 67 -7.22 -1.03 -4.30
N ILE A 68 -8.18 -1.88 -3.94
CA ILE A 68 -7.93 -3.25 -3.46
C ILE A 68 -8.39 -4.19 -4.56
N PHE A 69 -7.51 -5.07 -5.03
CA PHE A 69 -7.83 -6.06 -6.04
C PHE A 69 -8.47 -7.29 -5.40
N LYS A 70 -9.37 -7.93 -6.15
CA LYS A 70 -10.03 -9.17 -5.74
C LYS A 70 -9.05 -10.33 -5.69
N ASP A 71 -8.20 -10.43 -6.70
CA ASP A 71 -7.25 -11.52 -6.92
C ASP A 71 -6.01 -11.03 -7.69
N GLU A 72 -5.02 -11.92 -7.82
CA GLU A 72 -3.76 -11.63 -8.49
C GLU A 72 -3.93 -11.40 -9.99
N ASP A 73 -4.89 -12.08 -10.62
CA ASP A 73 -5.17 -11.94 -12.06
C ASP A 73 -5.71 -10.56 -12.40
N GLU A 74 -6.63 -10.03 -11.58
CA GLU A 74 -7.12 -8.65 -11.71
C GLU A 74 -5.97 -7.65 -11.58
N ALA A 75 -5.10 -7.83 -10.59
CA ALA A 75 -3.97 -6.95 -10.34
C ALA A 75 -2.93 -6.99 -11.47
N LYS A 76 -2.63 -8.18 -12.00
CA LYS A 76 -1.70 -8.36 -13.13
C LYS A 76 -2.22 -7.69 -14.40
N LYS A 77 -3.51 -7.89 -14.69
CA LYS A 77 -4.15 -7.24 -15.84
C LYS A 77 -4.08 -5.72 -15.69
N TYR A 78 -4.39 -5.20 -14.51
CA TYR A 78 -4.32 -3.76 -14.24
C TYR A 78 -2.89 -3.20 -14.37
N SER A 79 -1.89 -3.93 -13.86
CA SER A 79 -0.46 -3.59 -13.99
C SER A 79 -0.06 -3.45 -15.45
N GLN A 80 -0.42 -4.43 -16.29
CA GLN A 80 -0.07 -4.46 -17.71
C GLN A 80 -0.80 -3.37 -18.52
N GLU A 81 -2.09 -3.15 -18.26
CA GLU A 81 -2.89 -2.17 -18.99
C GLU A 81 -2.50 -0.72 -18.69
N ASN A 82 -1.91 -0.45 -17.51
CA ASN A 82 -1.60 0.90 -17.04
C ASN A 82 -0.09 1.16 -16.86
N ASP A 83 0.78 0.21 -17.21
CA ASP A 83 2.23 0.27 -17.00
C ASP A 83 2.63 0.58 -15.55
N ILE A 84 1.91 -0.02 -14.59
CA ILE A 84 2.14 0.20 -13.15
C ILE A 84 3.02 -0.93 -12.60
N PRO A 85 4.14 -0.59 -11.91
CA PRO A 85 5.06 -1.58 -11.39
C PRO A 85 4.48 -2.40 -10.22
N TRP A 86 4.90 -3.65 -10.13
CA TRP A 86 4.65 -4.53 -8.99
C TRP A 86 5.89 -4.58 -8.09
N ILE A 87 5.74 -4.25 -6.81
CA ILE A 87 6.84 -4.08 -5.84
C ILE A 87 6.64 -4.80 -4.51
#